data_AF-A0A7R9YLC1-F1
#
_entry.id   AF-A0A7R9YLC1-F1
#
_cell.length_a   1.000
_cell.length_b   1.000
_cell.length_c   1.000
_cell.angle_alpha   90.00
_cell.angle_beta   90.00
_cell.angle_gamma   90.00
#
_symmetry.space_group_name_H-M   'P 1'
#
loop_
_entity.id
_entity.type
_entity.pdbx_description
1 polymer ?
#
loop_
_entity_poly.entity_id
_entity_poly.type
_entity_poly.pdbx_seq_one_letter_code
_entity_poly.pdbx_strand_id
1 'polypeptide(L)'
;DKVRFVFLSATIPNALEFASWVATLHQQPCHVVYTDYRPTPLKHYVIAEGGSGLHLVKEGEGAFKQANFDRALADLLASAEAKPAANKAKVKAAQGKPIQ
;
A
#
# COMPACT_ATOMS: atom_id res chain seq x y z
N ASP A 1 -32.09 13.62 28.05
CA ASP A 1 -31.03 14.54 27.60
C ASP A 1 -31.00 14.68 26.08
N LYS A 2 -30.98 15.91 25.57
CA LYS A 2 -30.88 16.23 24.12
C LYS A 2 -29.45 16.69 23.80
N VAL A 3 -28.53 15.74 23.67
CA VAL A 3 -27.16 16.02 23.17
C VAL A 3 -27.14 15.85 21.65
N ARG A 4 -26.41 16.74 20.95
CA ARG A 4 -26.14 16.63 19.51
C ARG A 4 -24.72 16.12 19.29
N PHE A 5 -24.53 15.29 18.28
CA PHE A 5 -23.24 14.67 17.97
C PHE A 5 -22.63 15.28 16.72
N VAL A 6 -21.30 15.37 16.71
CA VAL A 6 -20.49 15.68 15.54
C VAL A 6 -19.49 14.53 15.38
N PHE A 7 -19.51 13.87 14.22
CA PHE A 7 -18.61 12.77 13.91
C PHE A 7 -17.62 13.23 12.85
N LEU A 8 -16.33 13.12 13.15
CA LEU A 8 -15.24 13.35 12.19
C LEU A 8 -14.60 12.00 11.89
N SER A 9 -14.68 11.57 10.63
CA SER A 9 -14.20 10.26 10.17
C SER A 9 -13.39 10.41 8.87
N ALA A 10 -12.54 9.42 8.60
CA ALA A 10 -12.01 9.20 7.26
C ALA A 10 -13.11 8.72 6.28
N THR A 11 -12.76 8.64 5.00
CA THR A 11 -13.65 8.14 3.93
C THR A 11 -14.01 6.67 4.20
N ILE A 12 -15.29 6.41 4.45
CA ILE A 12 -15.84 5.06 4.65
C ILE A 12 -17.02 4.84 3.70
N PRO A 13 -17.14 3.67 3.04
CA PRO A 13 -18.18 3.43 2.05
C PRO A 13 -19.59 3.28 2.67
N ASN A 14 -19.68 2.90 3.95
CA ASN A 14 -20.94 2.64 4.65
C ASN A 14 -21.37 3.77 5.60
N ALA A 15 -21.02 5.02 5.29
CA ALA A 15 -21.34 6.17 6.15
C ALA A 15 -22.85 6.33 6.44
N LEU A 16 -23.71 5.97 5.48
CA LEU A 16 -25.17 6.04 5.64
C LEU A 16 -25.71 4.99 6.63
N GLU A 17 -25.14 3.79 6.65
CA GLU A 17 -25.53 2.74 7.60
C GLU A 17 -25.21 3.17 9.03
N PHE A 18 -24.02 3.74 9.24
CA PHE A 18 -23.63 4.31 10.52
C PHE A 18 -24.60 5.43 10.97
N ALA A 19 -24.90 6.38 10.08
CA ALA A 19 -25.81 7.48 10.41
C ALA A 19 -27.25 7.00 10.69
N SER A 20 -27.73 5.99 9.95
CA SER A 20 -29.05 5.39 10.17
C SER A 20 -29.14 4.69 11.53
N TRP A 21 -28.08 3.97 11.91
CA TRP A 21 -27.97 3.35 13.23
C TRP A 21 -27.97 4.38 14.36
N VAL A 22 -27.17 5.45 14.24
CA VAL A 22 -27.15 6.56 15.22
C VAL A 22 -28.51 7.24 15.31
N ALA A 23 -29.16 7.48 14.17
CA ALA A 23 -30.47 8.11 14.12
C ALA A 23 -31.55 7.28 14.83
N THR A 24 -31.49 5.96 14.66
CA THR A 24 -32.39 5.01 15.33
C THR A 24 -32.13 4.94 16.84
N LEU A 25 -30.87 4.93 17.26
CA LEU A 25 -30.50 4.85 18.67
C LEU A 25 -30.92 6.10 19.46
N HIS A 26 -30.72 7.29 18.88
CA HIS A 26 -30.97 8.56 19.54
C HIS A 26 -32.30 9.21 19.16
N GLN A 27 -33.09 8.61 18.27
CA GLN A 27 -34.37 9.11 17.75
C GLN A 27 -34.25 10.57 17.25
N GLN A 28 -33.17 10.85 16.53
CA GLN A 28 -32.81 12.18 16.03
C GLN A 28 -32.21 12.07 14.62
N PRO A 29 -32.47 13.03 13.72
CA PRO A 29 -31.82 13.04 12.41
C PRO A 29 -30.30 13.09 12.52
N CYS A 30 -29.60 12.24 11.75
CA CYS A 30 -28.16 12.24 11.61
C CYS A 30 -27.80 12.51 10.15
N HIS A 31 -27.12 13.62 9.88
CA HIS A 31 -26.73 14.02 8.53
C HIS A 31 -25.36 13.47 8.16
N VAL A 32 -25.20 13.06 6.91
CA VAL A 32 -23.91 12.61 6.36
C VAL A 32 -23.43 13.65 5.36
N VAL A 33 -22.23 14.16 5.57
CA VAL A 33 -21.49 14.97 4.59
C VAL A 33 -20.30 14.13 4.16
N TYR A 34 -20.32 13.69 2.91
CA TYR A 34 -19.30 12.80 2.34
C TYR A 34 -18.49 13.53 1.27
N THR A 35 -17.18 13.28 1.21
CA THR A 35 -16.33 13.80 0.14
C THR A 35 -15.12 12.90 -0.10
N ASP A 36 -14.82 12.64 -1.37
CA ASP A 36 -13.56 12.02 -1.81
C ASP A 36 -12.49 13.07 -2.16
N TYR A 37 -12.82 14.36 -2.05
CA TYR A 37 -11.94 15.45 -2.43
C TYR A 37 -10.66 15.45 -1.61
N ARG A 38 -9.52 15.52 -2.31
CA ARG A 38 -8.20 15.72 -1.71
C ARG A 38 -7.64 17.07 -2.14
N PRO A 39 -7.45 18.04 -1.21
CA PRO A 39 -6.90 19.36 -1.54
C PRO A 39 -5.55 19.33 -2.26
N THR A 40 -4.73 18.34 -1.94
CA THR A 40 -3.45 18.07 -2.62
C THR A 40 -3.53 16.72 -3.35
N PRO A 41 -3.60 16.72 -4.70
CA PRO A 41 -3.62 15.49 -5.48
C PRO A 41 -2.38 14.62 -5.23
N LEU A 42 -2.58 13.32 -5.00
CA LEU A 42 -1.50 12.38 -4.68
C LEU A 42 -0.86 11.80 -5.94
N LYS A 43 0.45 11.53 -5.91
CA LYS A 43 1.16 10.78 -6.95
C LYS A 43 1.56 9.41 -6.40
N HIS A 44 1.05 8.35 -7.00
CA HIS A 44 1.34 6.99 -6.63
C HIS A 44 2.46 6.45 -7.51
N TYR A 45 3.60 6.11 -6.90
CA TYR A 45 4.74 5.51 -7.57
C TYR A 45 4.91 4.05 -7.13
N VAL A 46 5.39 3.21 -8.03
CA VAL A 46 5.83 1.84 -7.75
C VAL A 46 7.34 1.77 -7.92
N ILE A 47 8.00 1.09 -7.00
CA ILE A 47 9.44 0.82 -7.02
C ILE A 47 9.58 -0.69 -6.99
N ALA A 48 10.20 -1.26 -8.01
CA ALA A 48 10.51 -2.68 -8.04
C ALA A 48 11.78 -2.94 -7.21
N GLU A 49 11.78 -3.99 -6.40
CA GLU A 49 13.01 -4.45 -5.73
C GLU A 49 14.04 -4.81 -6.82
N GLY A 50 15.27 -4.29 -6.72
CA GLY A 50 16.33 -4.54 -7.71
C GLY A 50 16.14 -3.87 -9.07
N GLY A 51 14.99 -3.24 -9.33
CA GLY A 51 14.74 -2.44 -10.52
C GLY A 51 15.30 -1.02 -10.39
N SER A 52 15.59 -0.38 -11.53
CA SER A 52 16.08 1.00 -11.56
C SER A 52 14.94 1.97 -11.86
N GLY A 53 14.48 2.71 -10.85
CA GLY A 53 13.65 3.90 -11.05
C GLY A 53 12.29 3.87 -10.34
N LEU A 54 11.63 5.04 -10.33
CA LEU A 54 10.28 5.22 -9.82
C LEU A 54 9.29 5.23 -10.97
N HIS A 55 8.32 4.32 -10.94
CA HIS A 55 7.28 4.20 -11.97
C HIS A 55 5.99 4.89 -11.49
N LEU A 56 5.62 6.03 -12.09
CA LEU A 56 4.36 6.72 -11.76
C LEU A 56 3.16 5.93 -12.28
N VAL A 57 2.32 5.39 -11.39
CA VAL A 57 1.18 4.54 -11.76
C VAL A 57 -0.17 5.24 -11.65
N LYS A 58 -0.30 6.29 -10.82
CA LYS A 58 -1.52 7.08 -10.72
C LYS A 58 -1.23 8.50 -10.23
N GLU A 59 -1.97 9.47 -10.72
CA GLU A 59 -1.87 10.88 -10.31
C GLU A 59 -3.26 11.44 -10.03
N GLY A 60 -3.52 11.84 -8.79
CA GLY A 60 -4.82 12.32 -8.32
C GLY A 60 -5.96 11.36 -8.67
N GLU A 61 -7.03 11.92 -9.21
CA GLU A 61 -8.17 11.19 -9.79
C GLU A 61 -7.93 10.74 -11.24
N GLY A 62 -6.72 10.95 -11.77
CA GLY A 62 -6.35 10.53 -13.11
C GLY A 62 -6.38 9.00 -13.30
N ALA A 63 -6.40 8.59 -14.57
CA ALA A 63 -6.43 7.20 -14.96
C ALA A 63 -5.18 6.43 -14.47
N PHE A 64 -5.37 5.13 -14.21
CA PHE A 64 -4.28 4.23 -13.88
C PHE A 64 -3.36 4.03 -15.10
N LYS A 65 -2.07 4.28 -14.92
CA LYS A 65 -1.03 4.18 -15.97
C LYS A 65 -0.52 2.73 -16.03
N GLN A 66 -1.33 1.82 -16.59
CA GLN A 66 -1.03 0.39 -16.69
C GLN A 66 0.36 0.11 -17.28
N ALA A 67 0.72 0.80 -18.37
CA ALA A 67 2.03 0.61 -19.02
C ALA A 67 3.23 0.85 -18.08
N ASN A 68 3.12 1.78 -17.12
CA ASN A 68 4.19 2.02 -16.15
C ASN A 68 4.20 0.94 -15.05
N PHE A 69 3.04 0.41 -14.70
CA PHE A 69 2.94 -0.73 -13.78
C PHE A 69 3.54 -2.00 -14.39
N ASP A 70 3.25 -2.27 -15.67
CA ASP A 70 3.78 -3.43 -16.38
C ASP A 70 5.31 -3.35 -16.52
N ARG A 71 5.86 -2.15 -16.75
CA ARG A 71 7.33 -1.93 -16.74
C ARG A 71 7.93 -2.20 -15.38
N ALA A 72 7.32 -1.71 -14.30
CA ALA A 72 7.78 -2.00 -12.95
C ALA A 72 7.77 -3.50 -12.65
N LEU A 73 6.75 -4.22 -13.14
CA LEU A 73 6.67 -5.67 -13.00
C LEU A 73 7.77 -6.39 -13.80
N ALA A 74 8.06 -5.94 -15.02
CA ALA A 74 9.15 -6.47 -15.82
C ALA A 74 10.52 -6.29 -15.14
N ASP A 75 10.77 -5.11 -14.55
CA ASP A 75 12.01 -4.83 -13.80
C ASP A 75 12.15 -5.75 -12.58
N LEU A 76 11.05 -5.98 -11.86
CA LEU A 76 11.03 -6.91 -10.73
C LEU A 76 11.39 -8.33 -11.17
N LEU A 77 10.78 -8.82 -12.25
CA LEU A 77 11.04 -10.16 -12.77
C LEU A 77 12.48 -10.32 -13.26
N ALA A 78 13.00 -9.34 -14.00
CA ALA A 78 14.40 -9.34 -14.45
C ALA A 78 15.39 -9.36 -13.28
N SER A 79 15.11 -8.61 -12.22
CA SER A 79 15.96 -8.60 -11.02
C SER A 79 15.90 -9.90 -10.23
N ALA A 80 14.78 -10.61 -10.26
CA ALA A 80 14.60 -11.91 -9.61
C ALA A 80 15.40 -13.01 -10.34
N GLU A 81 15.42 -12.98 -11.68
CA GLU A 81 16.23 -13.88 -12.50
C GLU A 81 17.74 -13.61 -12.38
N ALA A 82 18.13 -12.37 -12.05
CA ALA A 82 19.52 -11.95 -11.87
C ALA A 82 20.13 -12.25 -10.48
N LYS A 83 19.41 -12.92 -9.56
CA LYS A 83 19.99 -13.46 -8.31
C LYS A 83 20.51 -14.90 -8.55
N PRO A 84 21.78 -15.13 -8.97
CA PRO A 84 22.36 -16.46 -8.89
C PRO A 84 22.56 -16.84 -7.42
N ALA A 85 22.44 -18.13 -7.13
CA ALA A 85 22.63 -18.73 -5.81
C ALA A 85 23.97 -18.39 -5.14
N ALA A 86 24.03 -17.27 -4.41
CA ALA A 86 25.19 -16.87 -3.62
C ALA A 86 25.03 -17.35 -2.17
N ASN A 87 25.05 -18.68 -1.94
CA ASN A 87 25.37 -19.20 -0.61
C ASN A 87 26.01 -20.60 -0.66
N LYS A 88 27.30 -20.65 -1.02
CA LYS A 88 28.23 -21.70 -0.57
C LYS A 88 29.52 -21.04 -0.08
N ALA A 89 29.41 -20.20 0.95
CA ALA A 89 30.56 -19.71 1.69
C ALA A 89 31.09 -20.81 2.62
N LYS A 90 32.20 -21.43 2.19
CA LYS A 90 33.35 -21.86 3.01
C LYS A 90 33.07 -22.20 4.49
N VAL A 91 32.84 -23.48 4.79
CA VAL A 91 33.25 -24.06 6.08
C VAL A 91 34.65 -24.66 5.88
N LYS A 92 35.66 -23.95 6.36
CA LYS A 92 37.01 -24.49 6.55
C LYS A 92 36.93 -25.64 7.55
N ALA A 93 37.05 -26.88 7.10
CA ALA A 93 37.38 -28.00 7.99
C ALA A 93 38.90 -28.01 8.18
N ALA A 94 39.33 -27.62 9.38
CA ALA A 94 40.69 -27.80 9.84
C ALA A 94 41.04 -29.30 9.80
N GLN A 95 41.92 -29.71 8.91
CA GLN A 95 42.52 -31.04 8.95
C GLN A 95 43.77 -30.97 9.83
N GLY A 96 43.63 -31.57 11.01
CA GLY A 96 44.72 -31.79 11.96
C GLY A 96 45.86 -32.56 11.31
N LYS A 97 47.06 -32.10 11.61
CA LYS A 97 48.34 -32.72 11.27
C LYS A 97 48.48 -34.03 12.04
N PRO A 98 48.67 -35.21 11.40
CA PRO A 98 49.17 -36.37 12.11
C PRO A 98 50.69 -36.36 12.15
N ILE A 99 51.18 -36.91 13.25
CA ILE A 99 52.57 -37.08 13.64
C ILE A 99 53.07 -38.41 13.07
N GLN A 100 54.20 -38.35 12.35
CA GLN A 100 55.30 -39.31 12.11
C GLN A 100 55.76 -39.22 10.65
#